data_AF-A0A0B3ACI9-F1
#
_entry.id   AF-A0A0B3ACI9-F1
#
_cell.length_a   1.000
_cell.length_b   1.000
_cell.length_c   1.000
_cell.angle_alpha   90.00
_cell.angle_beta   90.00
_cell.angle_gamma   90.00
#
_symmetry.space_group_name_H-M   'P 1'
#
loop_
_entity.id
_entity.type
_entity.pdbx_description
1 polymer ?
#
loop_
_entity_poly.entity_id
_entity_poly.type
_entity_poly.pdbx_seq_one_letter_code
_entity_poly.pdbx_strand_id
1 'polypeptide(L)'
;MPEIEMMVSLVIPDNTAITATNVLRKMGYSKLLNIKREEYYKFTFDGDSKSFADKISKVDIIMNFNKHRAVFKKPQDPWGDRRPRILVKDKGDMGSKLAGTLKHQLGVAKIKKVEKGILWTLAIDEKPENVAALAWEMARKLLYNRHYQTADIVSK
;
A
#
# COMPACT_ATOMS: atom_id res chain seq x y z
N MET A 1 21.58 3.25 -5.48
CA MET A 1 21.13 2.58 -4.24
C MET A 1 19.92 1.73 -4.57
N PRO A 2 19.85 0.48 -4.12
CA PRO A 2 18.67 -0.35 -4.33
C PRO A 2 17.40 0.26 -3.71
N GLU A 3 16.29 -0.03 -4.39
CA GLU A 3 14.95 0.26 -3.91
C GLU A 3 14.10 -1.01 -3.97
N ILE A 4 13.25 -1.20 -2.97
CA ILE A 4 12.27 -2.28 -2.95
C ILE A 4 10.94 -1.76 -2.43
N GLU A 5 9.87 -2.23 -3.06
CA GLU A 5 8.51 -2.02 -2.59
C GLU A 5 8.03 -3.28 -1.89
N MET A 6 7.30 -3.08 -0.80
CA MET A 6 6.73 -4.13 0.03
C MET A 6 5.28 -3.80 0.30
N MET A 7 4.40 -4.76 0.03
CA MET A 7 2.98 -4.65 0.37
C MET A 7 2.65 -5.70 1.40
N VAL A 8 1.97 -5.28 2.46
CA VAL A 8 1.55 -6.14 3.54
C VAL A 8 0.04 -6.22 3.50
N SER A 9 -0.46 -7.43 3.29
CA SER A 9 -1.88 -7.73 3.23
C SER A 9 -2.29 -8.60 4.41
N LEU A 10 -3.53 -8.45 4.88
CA LEU A 10 -4.10 -9.37 5.85
C LEU A 10 -4.41 -10.71 5.17
N VAL A 11 -4.07 -11.83 5.82
CA VAL A 11 -4.53 -13.16 5.41
C VAL A 11 -5.94 -13.48 5.93
N ILE A 12 -6.36 -12.72 6.95
CA ILE A 12 -7.71 -12.73 7.52
C ILE A 12 -8.58 -11.64 6.87
N PRO A 13 -9.91 -11.68 7.04
CA PRO A 13 -10.79 -10.62 6.54
C PRO A 13 -10.40 -9.23 7.04
N ASP A 14 -10.36 -8.27 6.11
CA ASP A 14 -10.10 -6.85 6.41
C ASP A 14 -11.42 -6.08 6.57
N ASN A 15 -11.84 -5.87 7.82
CA ASN A 15 -13.08 -5.15 8.14
C ASN A 15 -13.09 -3.71 7.61
N THR A 16 -11.94 -3.05 7.50
CA THR A 16 -11.85 -1.69 6.95
C THR A 16 -12.12 -1.70 5.45
N ALA A 17 -11.56 -2.67 4.71
CA ALA A 17 -11.81 -2.83 3.28
C ALA A 17 -13.27 -3.22 2.99
N ILE A 18 -13.84 -4.12 3.81
CA ILE A 18 -15.26 -4.52 3.73
C ILE A 18 -16.17 -3.31 4.00
N THR A 19 -15.88 -2.55 5.05
CA THR A 19 -16.67 -1.36 5.40
C THR A 19 -16.60 -0.30 4.31
N ALA A 20 -15.39 0.00 3.80
CA ALA A 20 -15.22 0.95 2.69
C ALA A 20 -15.99 0.52 1.44
N THR A 21 -15.95 -0.77 1.09
CA THR A 21 -16.73 -1.34 -0.03
C THR A 21 -18.23 -1.11 0.17
N ASN A 22 -18.74 -1.43 1.36
CA ASN A 22 -20.17 -1.28 1.67
C ASN A 22 -20.62 0.17 1.67
N VAL A 23 -19.82 1.09 2.21
CA VAL A 23 -20.14 2.52 2.24
C VAL A 23 -20.14 3.09 0.83
N LEU A 24 -19.13 2.81 0.00
CA LEU A 24 -19.11 3.30 -1.39
C LEU A 24 -20.30 2.77 -2.21
N ARG A 25 -20.70 1.52 -2.01
CA ARG A 25 -21.92 0.99 -2.65
C ARG A 25 -23.17 1.75 -2.22
N LYS A 26 -23.31 2.04 -0.92
CA LYS A 26 -24.42 2.87 -0.39
C LYS A 26 -24.38 4.31 -0.91
N MET A 27 -23.20 4.82 -1.27
CA MET A 27 -23.03 6.13 -1.93
C MET A 27 -23.37 6.12 -3.43
N GLY A 28 -23.78 4.97 -3.99
CA GLY A 28 -24.22 4.85 -5.38
C GLY A 28 -23.20 4.18 -6.32
N TYR A 29 -22.01 3.78 -5.84
CA TYR A 29 -21.01 3.08 -6.65
C TYR A 29 -21.33 1.59 -6.78
N SER A 30 -22.46 1.25 -7.41
CA SER A 30 -22.96 -0.13 -7.56
C SER A 30 -22.02 -1.04 -8.37
N LYS A 31 -21.25 -0.47 -9.29
CA LYS A 31 -20.23 -1.17 -10.10
C LYS A 31 -18.98 -1.58 -9.32
N LEU A 32 -18.83 -1.15 -8.07
CA LEU A 32 -17.72 -1.57 -7.22
C LEU A 32 -17.96 -3.00 -6.72
N LEU A 33 -17.12 -3.94 -7.16
CA LEU A 33 -17.20 -5.36 -6.78
C LEU A 33 -16.51 -5.65 -5.44
N ASN A 34 -15.32 -5.10 -5.23
CA ASN A 34 -14.63 -5.16 -3.94
C ASN A 34 -13.49 -4.13 -3.88
N ILE A 35 -12.97 -3.95 -2.68
CA ILE A 35 -11.73 -3.22 -2.42
C ILE A 35 -10.79 -4.15 -1.65
N LYS A 36 -9.52 -4.14 -2.05
CA LYS A 36 -8.42 -4.69 -1.26
C LYS A 36 -7.62 -3.54 -0.66
N ARG A 37 -7.27 -3.66 0.62
CA ARG A 37 -6.40 -2.72 1.33
C ARG A 37 -5.10 -3.42 1.69
N GLU A 38 -3.98 -2.76 1.43
CA GLU A 38 -2.64 -3.24 1.78
C GLU A 38 -1.85 -2.09 2.40
N GLU A 39 -1.02 -2.37 3.40
CA GLU A 39 0.01 -1.41 3.80
C GLU A 39 1.11 -1.43 2.74
N TYR A 40 1.55 -0.25 2.33
CA TYR A 40 2.59 -0.08 1.33
C TYR A 40 3.83 0.53 1.99
N TYR A 41 4.99 -0.01 1.61
CA TYR A 41 6.28 0.53 1.97
C TYR A 41 7.18 0.59 0.76
N LYS A 42 7.95 1.68 0.66
CA LYS A 42 9.09 1.78 -0.26
C LYS A 42 10.35 2.04 0.55
N PHE A 43 11.33 1.16 0.42
CA PHE A 43 12.61 1.29 1.12
C PHE A 43 13.71 1.67 0.12
N THR A 44 14.50 2.68 0.48
CA THR A 44 15.79 2.98 -0.14
C THR A 44 16.87 2.61 0.85
N PHE A 45 17.81 1.75 0.44
CA PHE A 45 18.81 1.19 1.35
C PHE A 45 20.13 0.87 0.64
N ASP A 46 21.18 0.60 1.43
CA ASP A 46 22.46 0.09 0.93
C ASP A 46 22.52 -1.45 1.05
N GLY A 47 23.17 -2.10 0.08
CA GLY A 47 23.44 -3.55 0.11
C GLY A 47 22.63 -4.35 -0.92
N ASP A 48 22.35 -5.62 -0.58
CA ASP A 48 21.63 -6.53 -1.47
C ASP A 48 20.12 -6.57 -1.16
N SER A 49 19.30 -6.60 -2.22
CA SER A 49 17.83 -6.57 -2.09
C SER A 49 17.23 -7.84 -1.53
N LYS A 50 17.81 -9.01 -1.83
CA LYS A 50 17.30 -10.29 -1.34
C LYS A 50 17.55 -10.44 0.15
N SER A 51 18.77 -10.09 0.60
CA SER A 51 19.11 -10.04 2.02
C SER A 51 18.24 -9.06 2.79
N PHE A 52 17.97 -7.89 2.20
CA PHE A 52 17.07 -6.90 2.82
C PHE A 52 15.64 -7.43 2.94
N ALA A 53 15.09 -8.02 1.87
CA ALA A 53 13.74 -8.59 1.86
C ALA A 53 13.56 -9.70 2.92
N ASP A 54 14.53 -10.60 3.06
CA ASP A 54 14.49 -11.65 4.08
C ASP A 54 14.46 -11.06 5.50
N LYS A 55 15.32 -10.07 5.78
CA LYS A 55 15.38 -9.42 7.10
C LYS A 55 14.14 -8.60 7.42
N ILE A 56 13.70 -7.74 6.50
CA ILE A 56 12.55 -6.86 6.72
C ILE A 56 11.25 -7.66 6.87
N SER A 57 11.16 -8.79 6.18
CA SER A 57 10.03 -9.70 6.34
C SER A 57 9.92 -10.24 7.76
N LYS A 58 11.05 -10.41 8.47
CA LYS A 58 11.16 -10.96 9.83
C LYS A 58 10.84 -9.96 10.96
N VAL A 59 10.50 -8.72 10.64
CA VAL A 59 10.29 -7.66 11.65
C VAL A 59 8.83 -7.55 12.05
N ASP A 60 8.55 -7.94 13.29
CA ASP A 60 7.19 -7.94 13.86
C ASP A 60 6.54 -6.54 13.89
N ILE A 61 7.32 -5.46 13.94
CA ILE A 61 6.79 -4.09 13.91
C ILE A 61 6.14 -3.72 12.56
N ILE A 62 6.54 -4.38 11.48
CA ILE A 62 5.95 -4.19 10.14
C ILE A 62 4.88 -5.24 9.89
N MET A 63 5.11 -6.47 10.34
CA MET A 63 4.27 -7.58 9.96
C MET A 63 4.18 -8.62 11.07
N ASN A 64 2.97 -8.83 11.59
CA ASN A 64 2.65 -10.05 12.32
C ASN A 64 2.47 -11.25 11.36
N PHE A 65 3.37 -12.23 11.38
CA PHE A 65 3.36 -13.41 10.49
C PHE A 65 2.06 -14.23 10.52
N ASN A 66 1.38 -14.27 11.65
CA ASN A 66 0.15 -15.05 11.80
C ASN A 66 -1.05 -14.38 11.13
N LYS A 67 -0.99 -13.06 10.91
CA LYS A 67 -2.11 -12.28 10.36
C LYS A 67 -1.83 -11.65 9.01
N HIS A 68 -0.59 -11.63 8.58
CA HIS A 68 -0.18 -10.87 7.39
C HIS A 68 0.67 -11.69 6.43
N ARG A 69 0.65 -11.25 5.17
CA ARG A 69 1.53 -11.70 4.10
C ARG A 69 2.18 -10.51 3.43
N ALA A 70 3.50 -10.57 3.28
CA ALA A 70 4.27 -9.60 2.53
C ALA A 70 4.53 -10.07 1.10
N VAL A 71 4.44 -9.14 0.15
CA VAL A 71 4.90 -9.33 -1.23
C VAL A 71 5.89 -8.23 -1.54
N PHE A 72 7.01 -8.60 -2.16
CA PHE A 72 8.08 -7.69 -2.52
C PHE A 72 8.17 -7.53 -4.04
N LYS A 73 8.41 -6.30 -4.50
CA LYS A 73 8.63 -5.96 -5.92
C LYS A 73 9.72 -4.90 -6.07
N LYS A 74 10.35 -4.84 -7.24
CA LYS A 74 11.13 -3.65 -7.60
C LYS A 74 10.17 -2.54 -8.02
N PRO A 75 10.48 -1.25 -7.78
CA PRO A 75 9.57 -0.14 -8.09
C PRO A 75 9.13 0.01 -9.57
N GLN A 76 9.81 -0.68 -10.49
CA GLN A 76 9.50 -0.68 -11.92
C GLN A 76 8.80 -1.95 -12.39
N ASP A 77 8.71 -2.98 -11.54
CA ASP A 77 8.05 -4.22 -11.91
C ASP A 77 6.54 -3.98 -11.96
N PRO A 78 5.86 -4.37 -13.05
CA PRO A 78 4.42 -4.20 -13.14
C PRO A 78 3.74 -4.99 -12.03
N TRP A 79 2.63 -4.45 -11.54
CA TRP A 79 1.93 -5.07 -10.43
C TRP A 79 1.27 -6.40 -10.80
N GLY A 80 1.10 -6.67 -12.11
CA GLY A 80 0.47 -7.88 -12.66
C GLY A 80 -1.05 -7.88 -12.54
N ASP A 81 -1.61 -6.86 -11.90
CA ASP A 81 -3.02 -6.66 -11.65
C ASP A 81 -3.45 -5.37 -12.33
N ARG A 82 -4.35 -5.48 -13.30
CA ARG A 82 -4.81 -4.35 -14.12
C ARG A 82 -5.85 -3.48 -13.42
N ARG A 83 -6.25 -3.85 -12.20
CA ARG A 83 -7.20 -3.06 -11.41
C ARG A 83 -6.59 -1.71 -11.02
N PRO A 84 -7.40 -0.64 -10.96
CA PRO A 84 -6.92 0.66 -10.50
C PRO A 84 -6.46 0.57 -9.05
N ARG A 85 -5.30 1.17 -8.80
CA ARG A 85 -4.65 1.21 -7.49
C ARG A 85 -4.41 2.64 -7.06
N ILE A 86 -4.87 2.99 -5.88
CA ILE A 86 -4.71 4.31 -5.27
C ILE A 86 -3.77 4.17 -4.09
N LEU A 87 -2.58 4.78 -4.21
CA LEU A 87 -1.62 4.88 -3.13
C LEU A 87 -1.91 6.15 -2.33
N VAL A 88 -2.28 5.98 -1.08
CA VAL A 88 -2.56 7.05 -0.13
C VAL A 88 -1.38 7.19 0.83
N LYS A 89 -0.84 8.39 0.99
CA LYS A 89 0.27 8.69 1.91
C LYS A 89 -0.13 9.83 2.84
N ASP A 90 0.31 9.78 4.09
CA ASP A 90 0.19 10.94 4.97
C ASP A 90 1.13 12.05 4.49
N LYS A 91 0.68 13.31 4.57
CA LYS A 91 1.52 14.49 4.28
C LYS A 91 2.61 14.70 5.32
N GLY A 92 2.44 14.12 6.51
CA GLY A 92 3.45 14.13 7.57
C GLY A 92 4.52 13.08 7.36
N ASP A 93 5.71 13.29 7.94
CA ASP A 93 6.83 12.37 7.83
C ASP A 93 6.71 11.20 8.82
N MET A 94 5.86 10.23 8.46
CA MET A 94 5.74 8.96 9.19
C MET A 94 6.86 7.97 8.81
N GLY A 95 7.48 8.17 7.65
CA GLY A 95 8.53 7.33 7.12
C GLY A 95 9.83 7.40 7.90
N SER A 96 10.28 8.61 8.29
CA SER A 96 11.52 8.79 9.04
C SER A 96 11.47 8.18 10.44
N LYS A 97 10.33 8.30 11.15
CA LYS A 97 10.12 7.67 12.46
C LYS A 97 10.25 6.15 12.38
N LEU A 98 9.58 5.54 11.40
CA LEU A 98 9.68 4.11 11.16
C LEU A 98 11.10 3.70 10.78
N ALA A 99 11.78 4.48 9.92
CA ALA A 99 13.18 4.24 9.57
C ALA A 99 14.09 4.24 10.80
N GLY A 100 13.86 5.16 11.74
CA GLY A 100 14.56 5.22 13.03
C GLY A 100 14.38 3.93 13.82
N THR A 101 13.14 3.51 14.05
CA THR A 101 12.84 2.28 14.82
C THR A 101 13.43 1.03 14.15
N LEU A 102 13.31 0.92 12.82
CA LEU A 102 13.81 -0.22 12.06
C LEU A 102 15.34 -0.32 12.12
N LYS A 103 16.07 0.81 12.08
CA LYS A 103 17.53 0.81 12.22
C LYS A 103 17.98 0.14 13.52
N HIS A 104 17.29 0.40 14.63
CA HIS A 104 17.62 -0.17 15.93
C HIS A 104 17.33 -1.68 16.02
N GLN A 105 16.19 -2.13 15.49
CA GLN A 105 15.80 -3.54 15.60
C GLN A 105 16.48 -4.48 14.59
N LEU A 106 16.77 -3.99 13.39
CA LEU A 106 17.30 -4.84 12.32
C LEU A 106 18.83 -4.94 12.31
N GLY A 107 19.53 -4.10 13.08
CA GLY A 107 20.97 -3.87 12.89
C GLY A 107 21.30 -3.34 11.48
N VAL A 108 20.28 -2.93 10.72
CA VAL A 108 20.42 -2.48 9.33
C VAL A 108 20.75 -0.99 9.39
N ALA A 109 22.04 -0.69 9.54
CA ALA A 109 22.64 0.64 9.40
C ALA A 109 22.46 1.26 7.98
N LYS A 110 21.64 0.63 7.13
CA LYS A 110 21.62 0.83 5.69
C LYS A 110 20.27 1.33 5.15
N ILE A 111 19.21 1.46 5.94
CA ILE A 111 17.97 2.13 5.49
C ILE A 111 18.21 3.64 5.45
N LYS A 112 18.07 4.24 4.27
CA LYS A 112 18.22 5.69 4.06
C LYS A 112 16.88 6.39 4.06
N LYS A 113 15.88 5.78 3.45
CA LYS A 113 14.53 6.34 3.34
C LYS A 113 13.51 5.22 3.44
N VAL A 114 12.40 5.53 4.10
CA VAL A 114 11.19 4.72 4.10
C VAL A 114 10.05 5.63 3.69
N GLU A 115 9.28 5.22 2.70
CA GLU A 115 7.97 5.80 2.43
C GLU A 115 6.91 4.80 2.88
N LYS A 116 5.86 5.28 3.54
CA LYS A 116 4.74 4.46 4.01
C LYS A 116 3.44 4.99 3.42
N GLY A 117 2.52 4.10 3.09
CA GLY A 117 1.17 4.45 2.67
C GLY A 117 0.18 3.30 2.80
N ILE A 118 -1.05 3.55 2.37
CA ILE A 118 -2.09 2.54 2.19
C ILE A 118 -2.36 2.42 0.69
N LEU A 119 -2.29 1.20 0.18
CA LEU A 119 -2.64 0.89 -1.19
C LEU A 119 -4.06 0.32 -1.24
N TRP A 120 -4.94 1.05 -1.91
CA TRP A 120 -6.28 0.59 -2.23
C TRP A 120 -6.31 0.03 -3.64
N THR A 121 -6.67 -1.23 -3.80
CA THR A 121 -6.91 -1.85 -5.13
C THR A 121 -8.40 -2.08 -5.29
N LEU A 122 -9.01 -1.50 -6.33
CA LEU A 122 -10.46 -1.54 -6.52
C LEU A 122 -10.81 -2.47 -7.68
N ALA A 123 -11.71 -3.44 -7.45
CA ALA A 123 -12.33 -4.20 -8.53
C ALA A 123 -13.62 -3.52 -8.94
N ILE A 124 -13.68 -3.06 -10.20
CA ILE A 124 -14.78 -2.27 -10.75
C ILE A 124 -15.27 -2.96 -12.01
N ASP A 125 -16.56 -3.25 -12.06
CA ASP A 125 -17.24 -3.78 -13.25
C ASP A 125 -17.66 -2.63 -14.17
N GLU A 126 -16.69 -2.08 -14.90
CA GLU A 126 -16.87 -0.94 -15.79
C GLU A 126 -15.91 -1.03 -16.97
N LYS A 127 -16.24 -0.35 -18.08
CA LYS A 127 -15.36 -0.25 -19.24
C LYS A 127 -13.98 0.33 -18.88
N PRO A 128 -12.87 -0.23 -19.39
CA PRO A 128 -11.51 0.16 -19.01
C PRO A 128 -11.22 1.67 -19.04
N GLU A 129 -11.77 2.39 -20.01
CA GLU A 129 -11.60 3.84 -20.18
C GLU A 129 -12.19 4.67 -19.02
N ASN A 130 -13.19 4.15 -18.30
CA ASN A 130 -13.88 4.84 -17.22
C ASN A 130 -13.39 4.41 -15.83
N VAL A 131 -12.73 3.25 -15.73
CA VAL A 131 -12.30 2.62 -14.48
C VAL A 131 -11.41 3.54 -13.64
N ALA A 132 -10.44 4.21 -14.27
CA ALA A 132 -9.51 5.10 -13.56
C ALA A 132 -10.20 6.35 -12.99
N ALA A 133 -11.10 6.96 -13.77
CA ALA A 133 -11.87 8.13 -13.33
C ALA A 133 -12.79 7.77 -12.15
N LEU A 134 -13.48 6.64 -12.24
CA LEU A 134 -14.37 6.17 -11.17
C LEU A 134 -13.60 5.80 -9.89
N ALA A 135 -12.43 5.16 -10.02
CA ALA A 135 -11.55 4.87 -8.89
C ALA A 135 -11.09 6.15 -8.17
N TRP A 136 -10.73 7.18 -8.93
CA TRP A 136 -10.36 8.48 -8.38
C TRP A 136 -11.51 9.18 -7.66
N GLU A 137 -12.71 9.13 -8.24
CA GLU A 137 -13.90 9.70 -7.62
C GLU A 137 -14.17 9.04 -6.26
N MET A 138 -14.21 7.70 -6.22
CA MET A 138 -14.36 6.94 -4.98
C MET A 138 -13.27 7.26 -3.95
N ALA A 139 -12.02 7.41 -4.41
CA ALA A 139 -10.93 7.78 -3.53
C ALA A 139 -11.15 9.15 -2.86
N ARG A 140 -11.52 10.16 -3.65
CA ARG A 140 -11.77 11.53 -3.15
C ARG A 140 -12.95 11.61 -2.20
N LYS A 141 -13.91 10.71 -2.34
CA LYS A 141 -15.13 10.67 -1.51
C LYS A 141 -14.92 9.95 -0.18
N LEU A 142 -14.10 8.90 -0.12
CA LEU A 142 -14.01 8.07 1.08
C LEU A 142 -12.60 7.56 1.43
N LEU A 143 -11.74 7.25 0.45
CA LEU A 143 -10.55 6.40 0.71
C LEU A 143 -9.34 7.17 1.23
N TYR A 144 -9.35 8.50 1.19
CA TYR A 144 -8.33 9.33 1.82
C TYR A 144 -8.88 10.67 2.29
N ASN A 145 -8.20 11.26 3.26
CA ASN A 145 -8.51 12.60 3.72
C ASN A 145 -7.57 13.62 3.07
N ARG A 146 -8.06 14.38 2.08
CA ARG A 146 -7.29 15.38 1.33
C ARG A 146 -6.56 16.44 2.18
N HIS A 147 -7.00 16.68 3.41
CA HIS A 147 -6.39 17.66 4.29
C HIS A 147 -5.07 17.12 4.87
N TYR A 148 -5.05 15.84 5.25
CA TYR A 148 -3.90 15.21 5.91
C TYR A 148 -3.10 14.26 5.01
N GLN A 149 -3.68 13.85 3.88
CA GLN A 149 -3.14 12.81 3.02
C GLN A 149 -3.06 13.26 1.56
N THR A 150 -2.10 12.71 0.85
CA THR A 150 -2.05 12.70 -0.62
C THR A 150 -2.53 11.34 -1.13
N ALA A 151 -3.04 11.33 -2.35
CA ALA A 151 -3.39 10.10 -3.04
C ALA A 151 -2.83 10.21 -4.46
N ASP A 152 -2.44 9.08 -5.05
CA ASP A 152 -1.93 8.96 -6.41
C ASP A 152 -2.39 7.64 -7.03
N ILE A 153 -2.74 7.64 -8.33
CA ILE A 153 -2.93 6.37 -9.06
C ILE A 153 -1.56 5.77 -9.36
N VAL A 154 -1.38 4.52 -8.93
CA VAL A 154 -0.20 3.69 -9.23
C VAL A 154 -0.60 2.57 -10.18
N SER A 155 -1.10 2.94 -11.37
CA SER A 155 -1.25 2.02 -12.50
C SER A 155 0.07 1.99 -13.27
N LYS A 156 0.86 0.93 -13.09
CA LYS A 156 2.01 0.60 -13.93
C LYS A 156 2.00 -0.88 -14.27
#